data_AF-F5LDW7-F1
#
_entry.id   AF-F5LDW7-F1
#
_cell.length_a   1.000
_cell.length_b   1.000
_cell.length_c   1.000
_cell.angle_alpha   90.00
_cell.angle_beta   90.00
_cell.angle_gamma   90.00
#
_symmetry.space_group_name_H-M   'P 1'
#
loop_
_entity.id
_entity.type
_entity.pdbx_description
1 polymer ?
#
loop_
_entity_poly.entity_id
_entity_poly.type
_entity_poly.pdbx_seq_one_letter_code
_entity_poly.pdbx_strand_id
1 'polypeptide(L)'
;MFHKKWLVSAVAVSLLVSGSTFAASAAPASGEAENWDKPSTAKFQSYKIEHKLLYTKADVRWSGEQLDKFQNTDRYRQFFPAFHLQVQESVDTRAKLMVSNLPGAKFTRTKAGYTDGEEIKLSVLDTSSLTQNKPYTFYTAWLNLLEDHPTVSLSSLQRYSQPGGSLYDLSGPADLLHKENFTNAEPLDMKYNRLGLPSGFDDLFKQYPHQKEPSATKVKSYALINSKEALEAFKKEAARTLHNSFDSEKVQFAVTFTKPFTAQHLKQLEEKYELNLAQIYAAGTTANKEEYTVSWFDSDVETASLLRIPQAGFIHFNLTELEGTATVEGLNKLRLDLNPDVIEIAPLDEPAPTGIHWLNRKFLNQ
;
A
#
# COMPACT_ATOMS: atom_id res chain seq x y z
N MET A 1 54.94 44.74 14.52
CA MET A 1 55.10 43.28 14.44
C MET A 1 53.80 42.64 14.89
N PHE A 2 52.97 42.23 13.93
CA PHE A 2 51.69 41.56 14.17
C PHE A 2 51.85 40.07 13.88
N HIS A 3 51.54 39.22 14.86
CA HIS A 3 51.45 37.77 14.66
C HIS A 3 50.10 37.42 14.04
N LYS A 4 50.12 36.89 12.81
CA LYS A 4 49.00 36.15 12.21
C LYS A 4 49.23 34.66 12.41
N LYS A 5 48.34 34.04 13.21
CA LYS A 5 48.18 32.59 13.29
C LYS A 5 47.42 32.10 12.06
N TRP A 6 47.93 31.05 11.42
CA TRP A 6 47.24 30.31 10.38
C TRP A 6 46.16 29.44 11.03
N LEU A 7 44.92 29.60 10.59
CA LEU A 7 43.78 28.75 10.95
C LEU A 7 43.41 27.92 9.72
N VAL A 8 43.49 26.61 9.88
CA VAL A 8 43.03 25.59 8.95
C VAL A 8 41.51 25.72 8.83
N SER A 9 41.02 25.95 7.61
CA SER A 9 39.59 26.00 7.32
C SER A 9 39.02 24.59 7.22
N ALA A 10 38.32 24.14 8.27
CA ALA A 10 37.32 23.10 8.16
C ALA A 10 36.02 23.74 7.68
N VAL A 11 35.63 23.45 6.44
CA VAL A 11 34.31 23.83 5.91
C VAL A 11 33.27 22.91 6.56
N ALA A 12 32.73 23.35 7.69
CA ALA A 12 31.52 22.78 8.26
C ALA A 12 30.33 23.20 7.39
N VAL A 13 29.77 22.25 6.65
CA VAL A 13 28.44 22.39 6.02
C VAL A 13 27.42 22.37 7.15
N SER A 14 27.17 23.55 7.72
CA SER A 14 26.05 23.80 8.62
C SER A 14 24.77 23.84 7.79
N LEU A 15 24.21 22.67 7.47
CA LEU A 15 22.83 22.58 7.02
C LEU A 15 21.93 22.99 8.19
N LEU A 16 21.32 24.17 8.03
CA LEU A 16 20.29 24.73 8.88
C LEU A 16 19.18 23.69 9.10
N VAL A 17 19.21 23.05 10.28
CA VAL A 17 18.05 22.37 10.85
C VAL A 17 17.13 23.46 11.39
N SER A 18 16.39 24.13 10.52
CA SER A 18 15.18 24.83 10.93
C SER A 18 14.14 23.77 11.26
N GLY A 19 14.05 23.48 12.56
CA GLY A 19 13.06 22.61 13.16
C GLY A 19 11.66 22.98 12.69
N SER A 20 11.08 22.07 11.92
CA SER A 20 9.72 22.17 11.44
C SER A 20 8.82 21.50 12.49
N THR A 21 8.30 22.30 13.43
CA THR A 21 7.11 21.95 14.20
C THR A 21 5.91 21.88 13.24
N PHE A 22 5.74 20.77 12.54
CA PHE A 22 4.59 20.51 11.65
C PHE A 22 3.94 19.19 12.07
N ALA A 23 3.08 19.24 13.08
CA ALA A 23 2.14 18.15 13.39
C ALA A 23 0.98 18.59 14.30
N ALA A 24 1.13 19.66 15.07
CA ALA A 24 0.12 20.04 16.07
C ALA A 24 -1.00 20.99 15.58
N SER A 25 -1.12 21.28 14.27
CA SER A 25 -2.11 22.26 13.77
C SER A 25 -2.89 21.82 12.53
N ALA A 26 -3.16 20.52 12.38
CA ALA A 26 -3.98 20.00 11.29
C ALA A 26 -5.39 19.56 11.72
N ALA A 27 -5.86 19.96 12.90
CA ALA A 27 -7.29 19.90 13.18
C ALA A 27 -8.00 20.95 12.29
N PRO A 28 -8.95 20.57 11.42
CA PRO A 28 -9.73 21.54 10.68
C PRO A 28 -10.43 22.48 11.67
N ALA A 29 -10.39 23.78 11.40
CA ALA A 29 -11.14 24.75 12.18
C ALA A 29 -12.63 24.35 12.19
N SER A 30 -13.27 24.45 13.36
CA SER A 30 -14.67 24.06 13.55
C SER A 30 -15.57 24.81 12.55
N GLY A 31 -16.05 24.10 11.53
CA GLY A 31 -16.88 24.63 10.45
C GLY A 31 -16.52 24.11 9.05
N GLU A 32 -15.30 23.58 8.84
CA GLU A 32 -14.80 23.13 7.53
C GLU A 32 -14.06 21.78 7.59
N ALA A 33 -14.59 20.78 8.30
CA ALA A 33 -14.07 19.42 8.19
C ALA A 33 -14.64 18.76 6.91
N GLU A 34 -14.36 19.33 5.75
CA GLU A 34 -14.79 18.77 4.45
C GLU A 34 -13.70 17.84 3.93
N ASN A 35 -14.09 16.64 3.53
CA ASN A 35 -13.27 15.68 2.79
C ASN A 35 -13.06 16.18 1.37
N TRP A 36 -12.12 17.11 1.20
CA TRP A 36 -11.91 17.85 -0.05
C TRP A 36 -11.44 17.01 -1.24
N ASP A 37 -11.06 15.74 -1.02
CA ASP A 37 -10.70 14.75 -2.06
C ASP A 37 -11.76 13.64 -2.22
N LYS A 38 -12.95 13.80 -1.64
CA LYS A 38 -14.11 12.95 -1.94
C LYS A 38 -14.34 12.91 -3.45
N PRO A 39 -14.43 11.73 -4.09
CA PRO A 39 -14.66 11.66 -5.53
C PRO A 39 -16.01 12.29 -5.91
N SER A 40 -16.07 12.96 -7.06
CA SER A 40 -17.30 13.57 -7.59
C SER A 40 -18.37 12.54 -7.95
N THR A 41 -17.95 11.32 -8.29
CA THR A 41 -18.86 10.19 -8.50
C THR A 41 -18.25 8.92 -7.94
N ALA A 42 -19.09 8.08 -7.34
CA ALA A 42 -18.76 6.73 -6.95
C ALA A 42 -19.91 5.81 -7.38
N LYS A 43 -19.58 4.71 -8.06
CA LYS A 43 -20.50 3.60 -8.33
C LYS A 43 -19.95 2.37 -7.66
N PHE A 44 -20.82 1.58 -7.06
CA PHE A 44 -20.44 0.36 -6.37
C PHE A 44 -21.32 -0.79 -6.84
N GLN A 45 -20.72 -1.95 -7.01
CA GLN A 45 -21.39 -3.18 -7.43
C GLN A 45 -20.85 -4.33 -6.60
N SER A 46 -21.75 -5.25 -6.23
CA SER A 46 -21.39 -6.49 -5.56
C SER A 46 -21.73 -7.71 -6.42
N TYR A 47 -20.86 -8.72 -6.37
CA TYR A 47 -21.03 -9.98 -7.08
C TYR A 47 -20.75 -11.16 -6.16
N LYS A 48 -21.34 -12.31 -6.46
CA LYS A 48 -21.06 -13.57 -5.76
C LYS A 48 -20.57 -14.64 -6.74
N ILE A 49 -19.51 -15.33 -6.35
CA ILE A 49 -18.99 -16.52 -7.02
C ILE A 49 -19.14 -17.68 -6.04
N GLU A 50 -20.03 -18.62 -6.37
CA GLU A 50 -20.43 -19.69 -5.47
C GLU A 50 -20.88 -19.15 -4.09
N HIS A 51 -20.89 -20.00 -3.05
CA HIS A 51 -21.35 -19.59 -1.71
C HIS A 51 -20.29 -18.85 -0.87
N LYS A 52 -19.01 -18.93 -1.24
CA LYS A 52 -17.91 -18.49 -0.38
C LYS A 52 -17.11 -17.30 -0.91
N LEU A 53 -17.19 -16.96 -2.20
CA LEU A 53 -16.45 -15.81 -2.73
C LEU A 53 -17.39 -14.66 -3.08
N LEU A 54 -17.05 -13.48 -2.58
CA LEU A 54 -17.78 -12.26 -2.80
C LEU A 54 -16.84 -11.24 -3.44
N TYR A 55 -17.35 -10.46 -4.38
CA TYR A 55 -16.58 -9.45 -5.09
C TYR A 55 -17.24 -8.10 -4.97
N THR A 56 -16.42 -7.08 -4.83
CA THR A 56 -16.85 -5.69 -4.91
C THR A 56 -16.11 -5.01 -6.05
N LYS A 57 -16.82 -4.12 -6.74
CA LYS A 57 -16.25 -3.21 -7.71
C LYS A 57 -16.70 -1.79 -7.37
N ALA A 58 -15.75 -0.90 -7.20
CA ALA A 58 -15.99 0.52 -7.06
C ALA A 58 -15.40 1.26 -8.27
N ASP A 59 -16.21 2.09 -8.94
CA ASP A 59 -15.75 3.02 -9.97
C ASP A 59 -15.86 4.44 -9.43
N VAL A 60 -14.74 5.14 -9.31
CA VAL A 60 -14.66 6.51 -8.80
C VAL A 60 -14.11 7.47 -9.85
N ARG A 61 -14.50 8.75 -9.75
CA ARG A 61 -13.99 9.84 -10.60
C ARG A 61 -13.81 11.10 -9.77
N TRP A 62 -12.84 11.93 -10.15
CA TRP A 62 -12.68 13.29 -9.65
C TRP A 62 -13.01 14.30 -10.74
N SER A 63 -13.65 15.41 -10.35
CA SER A 63 -13.80 16.56 -11.24
C SER A 63 -12.48 17.28 -11.44
N GLY A 64 -12.36 18.10 -12.50
CA GLY A 64 -11.18 18.92 -12.72
C GLY A 64 -10.91 19.90 -11.57
N GLU A 65 -11.96 20.50 -11.00
CA GLU A 65 -11.86 21.42 -9.85
C GLU A 65 -11.31 20.73 -8.59
N GLN A 66 -11.77 19.51 -8.29
CA GLN A 66 -11.28 18.73 -7.15
C GLN A 66 -9.79 18.39 -7.32
N LEU A 67 -9.42 17.90 -8.51
CA LEU A 67 -8.02 17.57 -8.80
C LEU A 67 -7.12 18.80 -8.71
N ASP A 68 -7.55 19.92 -9.30
CA ASP A 68 -6.80 21.18 -9.28
C ASP A 68 -6.53 21.64 -7.84
N LYS A 69 -7.57 21.59 -6.98
CA LYS A 69 -7.46 21.96 -5.57
C LYS A 69 -6.34 21.19 -4.88
N PHE A 70 -6.22 19.88 -5.03
CA PHE A 70 -5.20 19.13 -4.30
C PHE A 70 -3.86 18.95 -5.01
N GLN A 71 -3.81 19.03 -6.34
CA GLN A 71 -2.54 18.94 -7.08
C GLN A 71 -1.78 20.27 -7.03
N ASN A 72 -2.49 21.40 -7.03
CA ASN A 72 -1.89 22.73 -7.18
C ASN A 72 -1.86 23.56 -5.89
N THR A 73 -2.54 23.16 -4.82
CA THR A 73 -2.47 23.86 -3.52
C THR A 73 -1.41 23.23 -2.62
N ASP A 74 -0.37 23.99 -2.25
CA ASP A 74 0.73 23.52 -1.40
C ASP A 74 0.27 22.90 -0.07
N ARG A 75 -0.78 23.47 0.55
CA ARG A 75 -1.36 22.96 1.81
C ARG A 75 -1.79 21.49 1.73
N TYR A 76 -2.21 21.04 0.55
CA TYR A 76 -2.78 19.71 0.35
C TYR A 76 -1.78 18.66 -0.14
N ARG A 77 -0.58 19.06 -0.56
CA ARG A 77 0.44 18.17 -1.14
C ARG A 77 0.95 17.07 -0.20
N GLN A 78 0.75 17.23 1.11
CA GLN A 78 1.12 16.24 2.12
C GLN A 78 0.05 15.18 2.37
N PHE A 79 -1.14 15.34 1.78
CA PHE A 79 -2.28 14.44 1.94
C PHE A 79 -2.52 13.61 0.69
N PHE A 80 -3.09 12.43 0.88
CA PHE A 80 -3.37 11.43 -0.13
C PHE A 80 -4.83 11.01 -0.01
N PRO A 81 -5.57 10.99 -1.14
CA PRO A 81 -6.86 10.33 -1.21
C PRO A 81 -6.73 8.87 -0.83
N ALA A 82 -7.68 8.41 -0.03
CA ALA A 82 -7.77 7.01 0.32
C ALA A 82 -9.22 6.55 0.41
N PHE A 83 -9.40 5.24 0.31
CA PHE A 83 -10.67 4.56 0.46
C PHE A 83 -10.57 3.52 1.56
N HIS A 84 -11.60 3.44 2.40
CA HIS A 84 -11.73 2.40 3.43
C HIS A 84 -12.91 1.52 3.07
N LEU A 85 -12.60 0.24 2.88
CA LEU A 85 -13.58 -0.82 2.74
C LEU A 85 -13.63 -1.55 4.05
N GLN A 86 -14.84 -1.67 4.58
CA GLN A 86 -15.09 -2.32 5.84
C GLN A 86 -16.24 -3.30 5.67
N VAL A 87 -15.99 -4.55 6.05
CA VAL A 87 -17.04 -5.55 6.24
C VAL A 87 -17.58 -5.39 7.65
N GLN A 88 -18.90 -5.53 7.82
CA GLN A 88 -19.55 -5.41 9.12
C GLN A 88 -18.91 -6.31 10.20
N GLU A 89 -18.99 -5.87 11.44
CA GLU A 89 -18.50 -6.60 12.62
C GLU A 89 -19.13 -8.00 12.73
N SER A 90 -18.48 -8.89 13.48
CA SER A 90 -18.93 -10.26 13.74
C SER A 90 -19.10 -11.17 12.51
N VAL A 91 -18.76 -10.72 11.30
CA VAL A 91 -18.72 -11.54 10.08
C VAL A 91 -17.30 -12.02 9.83
N ASP A 92 -17.15 -13.32 9.60
CA ASP A 92 -15.84 -13.92 9.36
C ASP A 92 -15.52 -13.92 7.85
N THR A 93 -15.17 -12.74 7.35
CA THR A 93 -14.74 -12.52 5.97
C THR A 93 -13.26 -12.14 5.92
N ARG A 94 -12.54 -12.54 4.87
CA ARG A 94 -11.13 -12.15 4.64
C ARG A 94 -10.91 -11.65 3.23
N ALA A 95 -10.27 -10.50 3.09
CA ALA A 95 -9.82 -10.03 1.79
C ALA A 95 -8.78 -11.02 1.23
N LYS A 96 -8.94 -11.37 -0.05
CA LYS A 96 -8.05 -12.28 -0.77
C LYS A 96 -7.33 -11.63 -1.93
N LEU A 97 -7.95 -10.63 -2.56
CA LEU A 97 -7.39 -9.94 -3.72
C LEU A 97 -7.87 -8.50 -3.76
N MET A 98 -6.97 -7.58 -4.08
CA MET A 98 -7.26 -6.17 -4.33
C MET A 98 -6.66 -5.78 -5.67
N VAL A 99 -7.40 -5.04 -6.48
CA VAL A 99 -6.97 -4.64 -7.82
C VAL A 99 -7.39 -3.21 -8.08
N SER A 100 -6.48 -2.31 -8.45
CA SER A 100 -6.82 -0.93 -8.77
C SER A 100 -5.95 -0.33 -9.86
N ASN A 101 -6.53 0.50 -10.73
CA ASN A 101 -5.77 1.37 -11.66
C ASN A 101 -5.46 2.76 -11.07
N LEU A 102 -5.67 2.95 -9.77
CA LEU A 102 -5.28 4.18 -9.08
C LEU A 102 -3.74 4.33 -9.08
N PRO A 103 -3.21 5.52 -9.41
CA PRO A 103 -1.78 5.72 -9.52
C PRO A 103 -1.11 5.64 -8.14
N GLY A 104 -0.06 4.82 -8.04
CA GLY A 104 0.61 4.55 -6.76
C GLY A 104 -0.31 3.89 -5.72
N ALA A 105 -1.30 3.10 -6.17
CA ALA A 105 -2.19 2.37 -5.27
C ALA A 105 -1.41 1.53 -4.25
N LYS A 106 -1.70 1.75 -2.96
CA LYS A 106 -1.19 0.93 -1.86
C LYS A 106 -2.32 0.41 -1.01
N PHE A 107 -2.30 -0.88 -0.70
CA PHE A 107 -3.33 -1.53 0.11
C PHE A 107 -2.79 -1.82 1.50
N THR A 108 -3.47 -1.33 2.52
CA THR A 108 -3.22 -1.69 3.91
C THR A 108 -4.38 -2.53 4.41
N ARG A 109 -4.07 -3.71 4.97
CA ARG A 109 -5.04 -4.50 5.71
C ARG A 109 -4.82 -4.30 7.19
N THR A 110 -5.87 -3.88 7.89
CA THR A 110 -5.90 -3.91 9.35
C THR A 110 -6.41 -5.29 9.80
N LYS A 111 -5.89 -5.78 10.94
CA LYS A 111 -6.23 -7.10 11.44
C LYS A 111 -7.75 -7.24 11.61
N ALA A 112 -8.34 -8.31 11.04
CA ALA A 112 -9.73 -8.66 11.28
C ALA A 112 -10.00 -8.79 12.78
N GLY A 113 -10.88 -7.97 13.32
CA GLY A 113 -11.35 -8.02 14.70
C GLY A 113 -12.81 -8.45 14.76
N TYR A 114 -13.20 -9.23 15.76
CA TYR A 114 -14.62 -9.53 15.99
C TYR A 114 -15.44 -8.23 16.16
N THR A 115 -14.82 -7.20 16.73
CA THR A 115 -15.37 -5.86 17.01
C THR A 115 -15.30 -4.89 15.85
N ASP A 116 -14.50 -5.15 14.81
CA ASP A 116 -14.20 -4.16 13.77
C ASP A 116 -14.49 -4.68 12.35
N GLY A 117 -14.70 -6.00 12.22
CA GLY A 117 -14.80 -6.68 10.94
C GLY A 117 -13.46 -6.75 10.21
N GLU A 118 -13.51 -7.10 8.92
CA GLU A 118 -12.37 -7.04 8.02
C GLU A 118 -12.28 -5.66 7.36
N GLU A 119 -11.07 -5.11 7.31
CA GLU A 119 -10.82 -3.76 6.82
C GLU A 119 -9.67 -3.70 5.81
N ILE A 120 -9.91 -2.99 4.70
CA ILE A 120 -8.90 -2.69 3.69
C ILE A 120 -8.89 -1.19 3.43
N LYS A 121 -7.71 -0.59 3.46
CA LYS A 121 -7.48 0.80 3.08
C LYS A 121 -6.69 0.85 1.78
N LEU A 122 -7.20 1.57 0.79
CA LEU A 122 -6.52 1.85 -0.47
C LEU A 122 -6.06 3.30 -0.49
N SER A 123 -4.75 3.54 -0.49
CA SER A 123 -4.15 4.88 -0.59
C SER A 123 -3.70 5.18 -2.01
N VAL A 124 -3.88 6.42 -2.47
CA VAL A 124 -3.42 6.91 -3.78
C VAL A 124 -2.15 7.73 -3.59
N LEU A 125 -0.98 7.10 -3.73
CA LEU A 125 0.31 7.75 -3.41
C LEU A 125 0.83 8.68 -4.51
N ASP A 126 0.41 8.48 -5.76
CA ASP A 126 0.81 9.34 -6.88
C ASP A 126 -0.34 10.23 -7.37
N THR A 127 -0.73 11.16 -6.51
CA THR A 127 -1.84 12.10 -6.74
C THR A 127 -1.65 12.96 -7.99
N SER A 128 -0.41 13.28 -8.38
CA SER A 128 -0.10 14.05 -9.60
C SER A 128 -0.46 13.33 -10.91
N SER A 129 -0.59 12.01 -10.89
CA SER A 129 -0.98 11.21 -12.06
C SER A 129 -2.50 10.99 -12.15
N LEU A 130 -3.27 11.57 -11.23
CA LEU A 130 -4.72 11.57 -11.34
C LEU A 130 -5.18 12.51 -12.45
N THR A 131 -6.11 12.03 -13.29
CA THR A 131 -6.63 12.75 -14.45
C THR A 131 -8.13 12.97 -14.33
N GLN A 132 -8.59 14.18 -14.69
CA GLN A 132 -9.97 14.59 -14.53
C GLN A 132 -10.94 13.67 -15.28
N ASN A 133 -12.06 13.36 -14.63
CA ASN A 133 -13.15 12.53 -15.18
C ASN A 133 -12.75 11.13 -15.67
N LYS A 134 -11.49 10.70 -15.46
CA LYS A 134 -11.06 9.33 -15.74
C LYS A 134 -11.72 8.40 -14.72
N PRO A 135 -12.35 7.29 -15.17
CA PRO A 135 -12.79 6.24 -14.25
C PRO A 135 -11.59 5.53 -13.64
N TYR A 136 -11.54 5.52 -12.31
CA TYR A 136 -10.63 4.68 -11.55
C TYR A 136 -11.44 3.56 -10.92
N THR A 137 -11.00 2.34 -11.15
CA THR A 137 -11.69 1.14 -10.71
C THR A 137 -10.90 0.51 -9.58
N PHE A 138 -11.62 0.04 -8.57
CA PHE A 138 -11.10 -0.75 -7.48
C PHE A 138 -11.94 -2.02 -7.30
N TYR A 139 -11.30 -3.18 -7.39
CA TYR A 139 -11.90 -4.47 -7.12
C TYR A 139 -11.38 -5.03 -5.81
N THR A 140 -12.24 -5.72 -5.06
CA THR A 140 -11.83 -6.56 -3.93
C THR A 140 -12.54 -7.91 -4.01
N ALA A 141 -11.78 -8.99 -3.80
CA ALA A 141 -12.32 -10.32 -3.59
C ALA A 141 -12.26 -10.65 -2.09
N TRP A 142 -13.36 -11.16 -1.58
CA TRP A 142 -13.57 -11.50 -0.18
C TRP A 142 -13.92 -12.98 -0.08
N LEU A 143 -13.21 -13.69 0.78
CA LEU A 143 -13.54 -15.05 1.16
C LEU A 143 -14.44 -15.00 2.39
N ASN A 144 -15.67 -15.44 2.22
CA ASN A 144 -16.60 -15.64 3.31
C ASN A 144 -16.39 -17.02 3.93
N LEU A 145 -16.16 -17.06 5.25
CA LEU A 145 -15.87 -18.29 5.99
C LEU A 145 -17.11 -18.90 6.63
N LEU A 146 -18.17 -18.12 6.78
CA LEU A 146 -19.45 -18.53 7.35
C LEU A 146 -20.57 -18.38 6.32
N GLU A 147 -21.72 -19.01 6.58
CA GLU A 147 -22.93 -18.86 5.75
C GLU A 147 -23.73 -17.60 6.13
N ASP A 148 -23.04 -16.48 6.26
CA ASP A 148 -23.65 -15.17 6.53
C ASP A 148 -23.75 -14.32 5.26
N HIS A 149 -24.52 -13.23 5.35
CA HIS A 149 -24.66 -12.24 4.30
C HIS A 149 -23.98 -10.94 4.73
N PRO A 150 -22.66 -10.80 4.49
CA PRO A 150 -21.94 -9.62 4.91
C PRO A 150 -22.52 -8.36 4.31
N THR A 151 -22.31 -7.26 5.03
CA THR A 151 -22.50 -5.91 4.50
C THR A 151 -21.12 -5.29 4.36
N VAL A 152 -20.86 -4.67 3.21
CA VAL A 152 -19.62 -3.92 2.95
C VAL A 152 -19.95 -2.46 2.78
N SER A 153 -19.17 -1.59 3.42
CA SER A 153 -19.19 -0.15 3.19
C SER A 153 -17.92 0.31 2.51
N LEU A 154 -18.06 1.30 1.64
CA LEU A 154 -16.99 2.05 1.04
C LEU A 154 -17.06 3.50 1.52
N SER A 155 -15.98 3.99 2.11
CA SER A 155 -15.84 5.38 2.52
C SER A 155 -14.62 6.03 1.88
N SER A 156 -14.67 7.31 1.56
CA SER A 156 -13.47 8.10 1.25
C SER A 156 -12.91 8.72 2.52
N LEU A 157 -11.59 8.75 2.63
CA LEU A 157 -10.85 9.34 3.73
C LEU A 157 -9.55 9.97 3.21
N GLN A 158 -8.94 10.76 4.08
CA GLN A 158 -7.69 11.45 3.78
C GLN A 158 -6.59 10.85 4.62
N ARG A 159 -5.43 10.61 4.01
CA ARG A 159 -4.24 10.14 4.74
C ARG A 159 -3.11 11.12 4.55
N TYR A 160 -2.16 11.14 5.48
CA TYR A 160 -0.90 11.85 5.32
C TYR A 160 0.25 10.94 5.67
N SER A 161 1.40 11.20 5.06
CA SER A 161 2.64 10.54 5.45
C SER A 161 3.26 11.28 6.64
N GLN A 162 3.68 10.55 7.65
CA GLN A 162 4.56 11.12 8.69
C GLN A 162 6.03 10.89 8.33
N PRO A 163 6.96 11.67 8.92
CA PRO A 163 8.36 11.29 8.98
C PRO A 163 8.45 9.86 9.49
N GLY A 164 8.85 8.94 8.62
CA GLY A 164 8.90 7.50 8.92
C GLY A 164 8.18 6.61 7.91
N GLY A 165 7.41 7.18 6.97
CA GLY A 165 6.82 6.43 5.86
C GLY A 165 5.46 5.86 6.14
N SER A 166 5.10 5.84 7.42
CA SER A 166 3.76 5.51 7.87
C SER A 166 2.73 6.47 7.31
N LEU A 167 1.63 5.89 6.82
CA LEU A 167 0.43 6.61 6.41
C LEU A 167 -0.55 6.64 7.56
N TYR A 168 -0.88 7.84 8.01
CA TYR A 168 -1.85 8.08 9.08
C TYR A 168 -3.13 8.65 8.49
N ASP A 169 -4.25 8.31 9.11
CA ASP A 169 -5.53 8.88 8.71
C ASP A 169 -5.64 10.30 9.29
N LEU A 170 -6.11 11.23 8.47
CA LEU A 170 -6.44 12.57 8.93
C LEU A 170 -7.68 12.52 9.84
N SER A 171 -7.59 13.13 11.01
CA SER A 171 -8.74 13.29 11.88
C SER A 171 -9.77 14.20 11.21
N GLY A 172 -10.89 13.61 10.79
CA GLY A 172 -11.95 14.28 10.05
C GLY A 172 -13.04 13.27 9.65
N PRO A 173 -14.18 13.73 9.10
CA PRO A 173 -15.24 12.82 8.69
C PRO A 173 -14.79 12.00 7.48
N ALA A 174 -14.80 10.67 7.62
CA ALA A 174 -14.84 9.79 6.47
C ALA A 174 -16.22 9.93 5.81
N ASP A 175 -16.25 10.09 4.49
CA ASP A 175 -17.52 10.15 3.75
C ASP A 175 -17.94 8.76 3.33
N LEU A 176 -19.08 8.29 3.83
CA LEU A 176 -19.70 7.08 3.31
C LEU A 176 -20.11 7.32 1.85
N LEU A 177 -19.47 6.59 0.93
CA LEU A 177 -19.78 6.61 -0.49
C LEU A 177 -20.85 5.58 -0.84
N HIS A 178 -20.77 4.39 -0.23
CA HIS A 178 -21.71 3.31 -0.49
C HIS A 178 -21.78 2.32 0.68
N LYS A 179 -22.91 1.64 0.83
CA LYS A 179 -23.09 0.50 1.73
C LYS A 179 -24.06 -0.49 1.11
N GLU A 180 -23.66 -1.76 1.03
CA GLU A 180 -24.48 -2.80 0.39
C GLU A 180 -24.32 -4.14 1.07
N ASN A 181 -25.43 -4.88 1.14
CA ASN A 181 -25.46 -6.24 1.62
C ASN A 181 -25.35 -7.23 0.45
N PHE A 182 -24.50 -8.24 0.61
CA PHE A 182 -24.27 -9.25 -0.43
C PHE A 182 -25.46 -10.19 -0.72
N THR A 183 -26.57 -10.09 0.03
CA THR A 183 -27.81 -10.85 -0.22
C THR A 183 -28.26 -10.74 -1.68
N ASN A 184 -28.17 -9.54 -2.26
CA ASN A 184 -28.61 -9.26 -3.63
C ASN A 184 -27.47 -9.25 -4.66
N ALA A 185 -26.27 -9.72 -4.29
CA ALA A 185 -25.13 -9.72 -5.19
C ALA A 185 -25.39 -10.55 -6.44
N GLU A 186 -25.04 -10.00 -7.61
CA GLU A 186 -25.23 -10.68 -8.89
C GLU A 186 -24.34 -11.93 -8.97
N PRO A 187 -24.88 -13.09 -9.38
CA PRO A 187 -24.06 -14.29 -9.55
C PRO A 187 -23.12 -14.13 -10.77
N LEU A 188 -21.86 -14.49 -10.59
CA LEU A 188 -20.90 -14.64 -11.69
C LEU A 188 -20.68 -16.13 -11.97
N ASP A 189 -20.82 -16.53 -13.23
CA ASP A 189 -20.57 -17.91 -13.67
C ASP A 189 -19.06 -18.18 -13.77
N MET A 190 -18.47 -18.47 -12.62
CA MET A 190 -17.05 -18.75 -12.43
C MET A 190 -16.87 -19.83 -11.36
N LYS A 191 -15.79 -20.62 -11.46
CA LYS A 191 -15.44 -21.65 -10.47
C LYS A 191 -14.05 -21.40 -9.91
N TYR A 192 -13.88 -21.67 -8.62
CA TYR A 192 -12.60 -21.54 -7.92
C TYR A 192 -12.16 -22.83 -7.25
N ASN A 193 -10.99 -23.32 -7.62
CA ASN A 193 -10.51 -24.65 -7.18
C ASN A 193 -9.78 -24.64 -5.83
N ARG A 194 -9.42 -23.47 -5.27
CA ARG A 194 -8.74 -23.34 -3.98
C ARG A 194 -9.32 -22.19 -3.16
N LEU A 195 -10.19 -22.52 -2.22
CA LEU A 195 -10.85 -21.60 -1.30
C LEU A 195 -10.48 -21.96 0.14
N GLY A 196 -9.30 -21.52 0.57
CA GLY A 196 -8.80 -21.79 1.91
C GLY A 196 -8.04 -20.60 2.50
N LEU A 197 -7.94 -20.55 3.81
CA LEU A 197 -7.01 -19.68 4.52
C LEU A 197 -5.93 -20.55 5.15
N PRO A 198 -4.64 -20.23 4.96
CA PRO A 198 -3.58 -20.91 5.69
C PRO A 198 -3.72 -20.66 7.20
N SER A 199 -3.23 -21.61 8.00
CA SER A 199 -3.15 -21.43 9.45
C SER A 199 -2.27 -20.21 9.76
N GLY A 200 -2.71 -19.36 10.69
CA GLY A 200 -1.98 -18.14 11.04
C GLY A 200 -2.05 -17.03 9.99
N PHE A 201 -2.98 -17.08 9.02
CA PHE A 201 -3.17 -16.01 8.03
C PHE A 201 -3.21 -14.62 8.67
N ASP A 202 -3.97 -14.45 9.76
CA ASP A 202 -4.08 -13.16 10.46
C ASP A 202 -2.85 -12.81 11.31
N ASP A 203 -1.97 -13.77 11.62
CA ASP A 203 -0.78 -13.53 12.44
C ASP A 203 0.24 -12.65 11.70
N LEU A 204 0.26 -12.73 10.38
CA LEU A 204 1.11 -11.92 9.50
C LEU A 204 0.76 -10.44 9.55
N PHE A 205 -0.47 -10.11 9.97
CA PHE A 205 -0.97 -8.74 10.04
C PHE A 205 -0.91 -8.18 11.46
N LYS A 206 -0.49 -8.98 12.45
CA LYS A 206 -0.11 -8.49 13.78
C LYS A 206 1.16 -7.63 13.75
N GLN A 207 1.90 -7.64 12.64
CA GLN A 207 3.10 -6.84 12.41
C GLN A 207 2.82 -5.35 12.18
N TYR A 208 1.56 -4.96 11.95
CA TYR A 208 1.13 -3.57 11.92
C TYR A 208 0.53 -3.24 13.29
N PRO A 209 1.33 -2.96 14.33
CA PRO A 209 0.78 -2.62 15.63
C PRO A 209 -0.19 -1.45 15.48
N HIS A 210 -1.24 -1.42 16.30
CA HIS A 210 -1.96 -0.17 16.59
C HIS A 210 -0.89 0.84 16.98
N GLN A 211 -0.62 1.77 16.06
CA GLN A 211 0.63 2.51 16.03
C GLN A 211 0.79 3.30 17.33
N LYS A 212 1.73 2.89 18.18
CA LYS A 212 2.34 3.85 19.09
C LYS A 212 2.98 4.92 18.21
N GLU A 213 2.72 6.18 18.50
CA GLU A 213 3.41 7.27 17.82
C GLU A 213 4.92 7.01 17.92
N PRO A 214 5.64 6.94 16.78
CA PRO A 214 7.06 6.67 16.79
C PRO A 214 7.79 7.82 17.49
N SER A 215 8.94 7.50 18.10
CA SER A 215 9.87 8.54 18.54
C SER A 215 10.28 9.41 17.35
N ALA A 216 10.31 10.73 17.55
CA ALA A 216 10.45 11.80 16.54
C ALA A 216 11.72 11.78 15.64
N THR A 217 12.50 10.71 15.61
CA THR A 217 13.85 10.65 15.03
C THR A 217 13.98 9.89 13.71
N LYS A 218 12.94 9.25 13.17
CA LYS A 218 13.04 8.53 11.89
C LYS A 218 12.17 9.15 10.80
N VAL A 219 12.80 9.74 9.78
CA VAL A 219 12.15 10.35 8.61
C VAL A 219 12.27 9.42 7.40
N LYS A 220 11.30 8.52 7.20
CA LYS A 220 11.13 7.74 5.96
C LYS A 220 9.85 8.07 5.19
N SER A 221 9.40 9.33 5.09
CA SER A 221 8.19 9.58 4.28
C SER A 221 8.45 9.35 2.78
N TYR A 222 7.80 8.35 2.16
CA TYR A 222 7.85 8.16 0.71
C TYR A 222 7.31 9.37 -0.07
N ALA A 223 6.45 10.18 0.55
CA ALA A 223 6.00 11.45 -0.01
C ALA A 223 7.12 12.48 -0.18
N LEU A 224 8.21 12.35 0.59
CA LEU A 224 9.39 13.22 0.49
C LEU A 224 10.33 12.80 -0.64
N ILE A 225 10.14 11.60 -1.22
CA ILE A 225 10.89 11.15 -2.38
C ILE A 225 10.25 11.80 -3.62
N ASN A 226 10.73 12.99 -3.94
CA ASN A 226 10.17 13.86 -4.98
C ASN A 226 11.04 13.99 -6.23
N SER A 227 12.18 13.30 -6.28
CA SER A 227 13.10 13.30 -7.42
C SER A 227 13.79 11.96 -7.60
N LYS A 228 14.39 11.78 -8.78
CA LYS A 228 15.25 10.62 -9.09
C LYS A 228 16.43 10.52 -8.13
N GLU A 229 17.06 11.65 -7.79
CA GLU A 229 18.21 11.70 -6.88
C GLU A 229 17.81 11.30 -5.45
N ALA A 230 16.65 11.77 -4.98
CA ALA A 230 16.12 11.39 -3.67
C ALA A 230 15.80 9.89 -3.61
N LEU A 231 15.24 9.33 -4.69
CA LEU A 231 14.96 7.91 -4.83
C LEU A 231 16.24 7.07 -4.80
N GLU A 232 17.27 7.47 -5.55
CA GLU A 232 18.57 6.77 -5.56
C GLU A 232 19.29 6.88 -4.20
N ALA A 233 19.20 8.02 -3.51
CA ALA A 233 19.73 8.18 -2.16
C ALA A 233 19.02 7.24 -1.17
N PHE A 234 17.70 7.12 -1.26
CA PHE A 234 16.91 6.19 -0.46
C PHE A 234 17.34 4.74 -0.68
N LYS A 235 17.51 4.30 -1.94
CA LYS A 235 17.96 2.94 -2.28
C LYS A 235 19.33 2.63 -1.69
N LYS A 236 20.27 3.58 -1.77
CA LYS A 236 21.62 3.44 -1.18
C LYS A 236 21.56 3.29 0.33
N GLU A 237 20.69 4.06 0.99
CA GLU A 237 20.53 3.98 2.45
C GLU A 237 19.90 2.64 2.88
N ALA A 238 18.90 2.16 2.15
CA ALA A 238 18.29 0.85 2.40
C ALA A 238 19.32 -0.28 2.25
N ALA A 239 20.13 -0.26 1.17
CA ALA A 239 21.20 -1.23 0.96
C ALA A 239 22.26 -1.20 2.06
N ARG A 240 22.63 0.00 2.54
CA ARG A 240 23.56 0.18 3.67
C ARG A 240 22.98 -0.36 4.97
N THR A 241 21.69 -0.13 5.22
CA THR A 241 21.01 -0.62 6.42
C THR A 241 21.00 -2.15 6.44
N LEU A 242 20.60 -2.79 5.33
CA LEU A 242 20.64 -4.25 5.22
C LEU A 242 22.06 -4.82 5.42
N HIS A 243 23.08 -4.18 4.84
CA HIS A 243 24.46 -4.64 4.96
C HIS A 243 25.01 -4.55 6.39
N ASN A 244 24.55 -3.57 7.17
CA ASN A 244 25.03 -3.32 8.52
C ASN A 244 24.23 -4.07 9.60
N SER A 245 23.12 -4.71 9.25
CA SER A 245 22.33 -5.53 10.16
C SER A 245 22.96 -6.90 10.37
N PHE A 246 22.65 -7.52 11.52
CA PHE A 246 23.16 -8.86 11.84
C PHE A 246 22.34 -9.92 11.12
N ASP A 247 22.99 -10.92 10.51
CA ASP A 247 22.31 -11.99 9.75
C ASP A 247 21.20 -12.70 10.55
N SER A 248 21.39 -12.89 11.86
CA SER A 248 20.42 -13.53 12.75
C SER A 248 19.23 -12.65 13.15
N GLU A 249 19.25 -11.35 12.81
CA GLU A 249 18.21 -10.40 13.16
C GLU A 249 16.93 -10.70 12.36
N LYS A 250 15.79 -10.78 13.06
CA LYS A 250 14.48 -10.89 12.42
C LYS A 250 13.89 -9.51 12.23
N VAL A 251 13.52 -9.18 10.99
CA VAL A 251 13.09 -7.85 10.56
C VAL A 251 11.79 -7.93 9.77
N GLN A 252 11.09 -6.80 9.67
CA GLN A 252 10.09 -6.55 8.65
C GLN A 252 10.79 -6.10 7.37
N PHE A 253 10.23 -6.43 6.21
CA PHE A 253 10.84 -6.08 4.93
C PHE A 253 9.82 -5.69 3.86
N ALA A 254 10.33 -4.92 2.89
CA ALA A 254 9.74 -4.79 1.57
C ALA A 254 10.83 -4.98 0.50
N VAL A 255 10.63 -5.93 -0.41
CA VAL A 255 11.48 -6.13 -1.60
C VAL A 255 10.79 -5.49 -2.79
N THR A 256 11.48 -4.64 -3.55
CA THR A 256 11.02 -4.12 -4.84
C THR A 256 11.88 -4.68 -5.96
N PHE A 257 11.27 -5.23 -7.01
CA PHE A 257 11.99 -5.90 -8.10
C PHE A 257 12.23 -4.96 -9.28
N THR A 258 13.43 -5.02 -9.86
CA THR A 258 13.79 -4.29 -11.10
C THR A 258 13.18 -4.92 -12.34
N LYS A 259 13.12 -6.25 -12.37
CA LYS A 259 12.63 -7.01 -13.51
C LYS A 259 11.34 -7.75 -13.14
N PRO A 260 10.36 -7.74 -14.05
CA PRO A 260 9.16 -8.53 -13.87
C PRO A 260 9.52 -10.02 -13.73
N PHE A 261 9.03 -10.66 -12.67
CA PHE A 261 9.04 -12.11 -12.54
C PHE A 261 7.62 -12.63 -12.35
N THR A 262 7.36 -13.83 -12.87
CA THR A 262 6.04 -14.44 -12.79
C THR A 262 5.79 -14.97 -11.37
N ALA A 263 4.56 -14.86 -10.88
CA ALA A 263 4.16 -15.38 -9.57
C ALA A 263 4.21 -16.91 -9.41
N GLN A 264 4.61 -17.63 -10.45
CA GLN A 264 4.88 -19.05 -10.36
C GLN A 264 6.00 -19.28 -9.34
N HIS A 265 5.79 -20.23 -8.44
CA HIS A 265 6.76 -20.64 -7.43
C HIS A 265 6.99 -19.66 -6.26
N LEU A 266 6.05 -18.75 -5.97
CA LEU A 266 6.10 -17.91 -4.76
C LEU A 266 6.34 -18.74 -3.49
N LYS A 267 5.68 -19.89 -3.36
CA LYS A 267 5.88 -20.78 -2.22
C LYS A 267 7.30 -21.32 -2.10
N GLN A 268 7.91 -21.68 -3.24
CA GLN A 268 9.31 -22.13 -3.26
C GLN A 268 10.26 -20.98 -2.93
N LEU A 269 9.91 -19.75 -3.31
CA LEU A 269 10.67 -18.54 -2.97
C LEU A 269 10.61 -18.28 -1.45
N GLU A 270 9.43 -18.39 -0.83
CA GLU A 270 9.27 -18.33 0.63
C GLU A 270 10.15 -19.33 1.34
N GLU A 271 10.07 -20.59 0.94
CA GLU A 271 10.83 -21.69 1.56
C GLU A 271 12.34 -21.52 1.37
N LYS A 272 12.77 -21.15 0.15
CA LYS A 272 14.19 -21.01 -0.18
C LYS A 272 14.89 -19.91 0.61
N TYR A 273 14.19 -18.79 0.85
CA TYR A 273 14.77 -17.61 1.50
C TYR A 273 14.23 -17.39 2.92
N GLU A 274 13.50 -18.36 3.47
CA GLU A 274 12.89 -18.31 4.81
C GLU A 274 12.02 -17.06 5.03
N LEU A 275 11.25 -16.69 3.99
CA LEU A 275 10.36 -15.54 4.05
C LEU A 275 9.01 -15.93 4.63
N ASN A 276 8.45 -15.00 5.38
CA ASN A 276 7.07 -15.05 5.83
C ASN A 276 6.31 -13.88 5.20
N LEU A 277 5.71 -14.12 4.02
CA LEU A 277 5.07 -13.07 3.21
C LEU A 277 3.71 -12.70 3.77
N ALA A 278 3.54 -11.44 4.16
CA ALA A 278 2.26 -10.90 4.58
C ALA A 278 1.48 -10.34 3.39
N GLN A 279 2.17 -9.73 2.42
CA GLN A 279 1.51 -9.09 1.30
C GLN A 279 2.37 -9.15 0.03
N ILE A 280 1.71 -9.42 -1.08
CA ILE A 280 2.33 -9.59 -2.38
C ILE A 280 1.73 -8.55 -3.32
N TYR A 281 2.56 -7.95 -4.17
CA TYR A 281 2.15 -6.97 -5.16
C TYR A 281 2.61 -7.36 -6.57
N ALA A 282 1.74 -7.10 -7.53
CA ALA A 282 2.02 -7.23 -8.95
C ALA A 282 1.49 -6.03 -9.74
N ALA A 283 2.10 -5.76 -10.89
CA ALA A 283 1.55 -4.89 -11.93
C ALA A 283 0.87 -5.77 -12.98
N GLY A 284 -0.42 -5.53 -13.20
CA GLY A 284 -1.20 -6.11 -14.28
C GLY A 284 -1.39 -5.11 -15.41
N THR A 285 -1.21 -5.54 -16.66
CA THR A 285 -1.49 -4.70 -17.84
C THR A 285 -2.64 -5.30 -18.63
N THR A 286 -3.61 -4.46 -18.99
CA THR A 286 -4.77 -4.81 -19.80
C THR A 286 -4.49 -4.65 -21.30
N ALA A 287 -5.40 -5.13 -22.15
CA ALA A 287 -5.26 -5.00 -23.61
C ALA A 287 -5.18 -3.53 -24.10
N ASN A 288 -5.82 -2.59 -23.39
CA ASN A 288 -5.76 -1.16 -23.69
C ASN A 288 -4.53 -0.45 -23.06
N LYS A 289 -3.54 -1.22 -22.58
CA LYS A 289 -2.31 -0.73 -21.92
C LYS A 289 -2.55 0.02 -20.62
N GLU A 290 -3.72 -0.16 -20.01
CA GLU A 290 -3.94 0.33 -18.65
C GLU A 290 -3.23 -0.58 -17.65
N GLU A 291 -2.53 0.04 -16.70
CA GLU A 291 -1.84 -0.69 -15.65
C GLU A 291 -2.68 -0.65 -14.36
N TYR A 292 -2.72 -1.80 -13.69
CA TYR A 292 -3.34 -1.96 -12.39
C TYR A 292 -2.31 -2.48 -11.39
N THR A 293 -2.35 -1.93 -10.18
CA THR A 293 -1.75 -2.56 -9.02
C THR A 293 -2.67 -3.69 -8.56
N VAL A 294 -2.09 -4.87 -8.41
CA VAL A 294 -2.72 -6.05 -7.85
C VAL A 294 -2.04 -6.39 -6.54
N SER A 295 -2.80 -6.72 -5.51
CA SER A 295 -2.25 -7.17 -4.24
C SER A 295 -3.08 -8.28 -3.60
N TRP A 296 -2.41 -9.21 -2.93
CA TRP A 296 -3.01 -10.32 -2.19
C TRP A 296 -2.14 -10.74 -1.02
N PHE A 297 -2.67 -11.61 -0.17
CA PHE A 297 -2.16 -11.89 1.18
C PHE A 297 -1.74 -13.35 1.42
N ASP A 298 -1.68 -14.16 0.35
CA ASP A 298 -1.52 -15.61 0.45
C ASP A 298 -0.68 -16.14 -0.72
N SER A 299 0.47 -16.74 -0.41
CA SER A 299 1.41 -17.25 -1.42
C SER A 299 0.95 -18.55 -2.08
N ASP A 300 -0.02 -19.27 -1.48
CA ASP A 300 -0.58 -20.52 -2.01
C ASP A 300 -1.72 -20.29 -3.01
N VAL A 301 -2.13 -19.04 -3.16
CA VAL A 301 -3.12 -18.61 -4.14
C VAL A 301 -2.50 -18.66 -5.54
N GLU A 302 -3.07 -19.50 -6.39
CA GLU A 302 -2.85 -19.42 -7.83
C GLU A 302 -3.52 -18.13 -8.32
N THR A 303 -2.78 -17.02 -8.27
CA THR A 303 -3.27 -15.67 -8.60
C THR A 303 -3.89 -15.62 -9.98
N ALA A 304 -3.39 -16.43 -10.92
CA ALA A 304 -3.96 -16.57 -12.25
C ALA A 304 -5.43 -17.03 -12.27
N SER A 305 -5.94 -17.67 -11.22
CA SER A 305 -7.36 -18.02 -11.10
C SER A 305 -8.19 -16.84 -10.56
N LEU A 306 -7.72 -16.13 -9.51
CA LEU A 306 -8.41 -14.96 -8.93
C LEU A 306 -8.40 -13.73 -9.85
N LEU A 307 -7.45 -13.68 -10.78
CA LEU A 307 -7.29 -12.61 -11.76
C LEU A 307 -8.12 -12.81 -13.02
N ARG A 308 -8.82 -13.95 -13.17
CA ARG A 308 -9.82 -14.17 -14.21
C ARG A 308 -11.13 -13.43 -13.95
N ILE A 309 -11.11 -12.29 -13.26
CA ILE A 309 -12.27 -11.40 -13.27
C ILE A 309 -12.43 -10.96 -14.73
N PRO A 310 -13.47 -11.41 -15.46
CA PRO A 310 -13.59 -11.17 -16.91
C PRO A 310 -13.60 -9.67 -17.24
N GLN A 311 -13.97 -8.85 -16.26
CA GLN A 311 -14.10 -7.41 -16.34
C GLN A 311 -12.75 -6.66 -16.32
N ALA A 312 -11.68 -7.27 -15.78
CA ALA A 312 -10.39 -6.60 -15.67
C ALA A 312 -9.48 -6.79 -16.90
N GLY A 313 -9.67 -7.85 -17.69
CA GLY A 313 -9.09 -7.97 -19.05
C GLY A 313 -7.56 -7.95 -19.14
N PHE A 314 -6.88 -8.48 -18.12
CA PHE A 314 -5.42 -8.50 -18.05
C PHE A 314 -4.79 -9.44 -19.07
N ILE A 315 -3.70 -8.99 -19.69
CA ILE A 315 -2.90 -9.76 -20.66
C ILE A 315 -1.53 -10.16 -20.10
N HIS A 316 -1.00 -9.40 -19.13
CA HIS A 316 0.29 -9.65 -18.49
C HIS A 316 0.22 -9.34 -17.00
N PHE A 317 0.95 -10.10 -16.19
CA PHE A 317 1.13 -9.87 -14.76
C PHE A 317 2.55 -10.13 -14.34
N ASN A 318 3.09 -9.18 -13.58
CA ASN A 318 4.46 -9.26 -13.10
C ASN A 318 4.51 -8.89 -11.64
N LEU A 319 5.16 -9.71 -10.83
CA LEU A 319 5.42 -9.36 -9.44
C LEU A 319 6.33 -8.14 -9.38
N THR A 320 5.95 -7.21 -8.51
CA THR A 320 6.62 -5.93 -8.34
C THR A 320 7.20 -5.78 -6.95
N GLU A 321 6.49 -6.27 -5.93
CA GLU A 321 6.91 -6.14 -4.54
C GLU A 321 6.49 -7.36 -3.69
N LEU A 322 7.27 -7.62 -2.65
CA LEU A 322 6.97 -8.58 -1.59
C LEU A 322 7.16 -7.91 -0.23
N GLU A 323 6.22 -8.11 0.69
CA GLU A 323 6.26 -7.55 2.04
C GLU A 323 6.01 -8.65 3.08
N GLY A 324 6.70 -8.55 4.22
CA GLY A 324 6.57 -9.56 5.26
C GLY A 324 7.68 -9.48 6.31
N THR A 325 7.99 -10.64 6.90
CA THR A 325 9.09 -10.78 7.87
C THR A 325 10.08 -11.86 7.42
N ALA A 326 11.35 -11.66 7.72
CA ALA A 326 12.42 -12.59 7.41
C ALA A 326 13.61 -12.38 8.35
N THR A 327 14.59 -13.29 8.31
CA THR A 327 15.93 -13.01 8.82
C THR A 327 16.72 -12.18 7.81
N VAL A 328 17.65 -11.36 8.30
CA VAL A 328 18.57 -10.61 7.44
C VAL A 328 19.40 -11.57 6.57
N GLU A 329 19.75 -12.75 7.07
CA GLU A 329 20.41 -13.81 6.29
C GLU A 329 19.59 -14.21 5.06
N GLY A 330 18.29 -14.49 5.23
CA GLY A 330 17.38 -14.85 4.15
C GLY A 330 17.26 -13.75 3.10
N LEU A 331 17.18 -12.49 3.53
CA LEU A 331 17.15 -11.32 2.66
C LEU A 331 18.47 -11.11 1.92
N ASN A 332 19.62 -11.37 2.55
CA ASN A 332 20.93 -11.32 1.91
C ASN A 332 21.07 -12.40 0.84
N LYS A 333 20.61 -13.63 1.09
CA LYS A 333 20.54 -14.70 0.08
C LYS A 333 19.67 -14.29 -1.11
N LEU A 334 18.47 -13.77 -0.84
CA LEU A 334 17.57 -13.26 -1.87
C LEU A 334 18.22 -12.15 -2.70
N ARG A 335 18.91 -11.21 -2.04
CA ARG A 335 19.61 -10.10 -2.70
C ARG A 335 20.65 -10.61 -3.71
N LEU A 336 21.45 -11.60 -3.31
CA LEU A 336 22.51 -12.16 -4.14
C LEU A 336 21.94 -12.95 -5.34
N ASP A 337 20.89 -13.73 -5.10
CA ASP A 337 20.32 -14.63 -6.11
C ASP A 337 19.43 -13.91 -7.13
N LEU A 338 18.61 -12.94 -6.66
CA LEU A 338 17.60 -12.28 -7.50
C LEU A 338 17.95 -10.84 -7.89
N ASN A 339 18.91 -10.22 -7.21
CA ASN A 339 19.33 -8.83 -7.43
C ASN A 339 18.15 -7.85 -7.58
N PRO A 340 17.27 -7.75 -6.55
CA PRO A 340 16.15 -6.82 -6.56
C PRO A 340 16.65 -5.36 -6.61
N ASP A 341 15.75 -4.44 -6.95
CA ASP A 341 16.06 -3.01 -7.00
C ASP A 341 16.40 -2.45 -5.62
N VAL A 342 15.59 -2.80 -4.62
CA VAL A 342 15.83 -2.45 -3.23
C VAL A 342 15.22 -3.51 -2.31
N ILE A 343 15.89 -3.74 -1.18
CA ILE A 343 15.32 -4.42 -0.02
C ILE A 343 15.34 -3.40 1.11
N GLU A 344 14.17 -2.97 1.54
CA GLU A 344 14.02 -2.14 2.71
C GLU A 344 13.72 -3.02 3.92
N ILE A 345 14.35 -2.72 5.05
CA ILE A 345 14.11 -3.40 6.32
C ILE A 345 13.73 -2.40 7.42
N ALA A 346 12.98 -2.89 8.40
CA ALA A 346 12.73 -2.23 9.67
C ALA A 346 12.67 -3.24 10.83
N PRO A 347 13.00 -2.85 12.06
CA PRO A 347 12.73 -3.64 13.26
C PRO A 347 11.25 -4.07 13.37
N LEU A 348 10.98 -5.15 14.11
CA LEU A 348 9.62 -5.70 14.29
C LEU A 348 8.67 -4.78 15.06
N ASP A 349 9.20 -3.81 15.81
CA ASP A 349 8.45 -2.82 16.60
C ASP A 349 8.31 -1.46 15.91
N GLU A 350 8.88 -1.31 14.72
CA GLU A 350 8.76 -0.10 13.90
C GLU A 350 7.70 -0.27 12.80
N PRO A 351 7.29 0.82 12.15
CA PRO A 351 6.40 0.71 11.00
C PRO A 351 6.99 -0.16 9.89
N ALA A 352 6.15 -1.04 9.35
CA ALA A 352 6.51 -1.90 8.23
C ALA A 352 6.97 -1.07 7.02
N PRO A 353 8.10 -1.44 6.38
CA PRO A 353 8.45 -0.93 5.07
C PRO A 353 7.34 -1.18 4.05
N THR A 354 7.19 -0.25 3.10
CA THR A 354 6.31 -0.43 1.96
C THR A 354 7.10 -0.25 0.68
N GLY A 355 7.01 -1.19 -0.26
CA GLY A 355 7.81 -1.15 -1.49
C GLY A 355 7.72 0.17 -2.28
N ILE A 356 8.70 0.40 -3.16
CA ILE A 356 8.87 1.67 -3.90
C ILE A 356 8.63 1.53 -5.41
N HIS A 357 7.93 0.50 -5.86
CA HIS A 357 7.69 0.24 -7.28
C HIS A 357 7.06 1.46 -7.99
N TRP A 358 6.09 2.10 -7.35
CA TRP A 358 5.42 3.28 -7.91
C TRP A 358 6.38 4.47 -8.08
N LEU A 359 7.34 4.66 -7.17
CA LEU A 359 8.37 5.71 -7.28
C LEU A 359 9.34 5.40 -8.43
N ASN A 360 9.73 4.13 -8.60
CA ASN A 360 10.54 3.71 -9.74
C ASN A 360 9.81 4.02 -11.05
N ARG A 361 8.52 3.73 -11.15
CA ARG A 361 7.72 4.10 -12.34
C ARG A 361 7.69 5.61 -12.55
N LYS A 362 7.48 6.38 -11.49
CA LYS A 362 7.39 7.84 -11.56
C LYS A 362 8.68 8.52 -12.02
N PHE A 363 9.84 8.07 -11.53
CA PHE A 363 11.11 8.79 -11.68
C PHE A 363 12.15 8.11 -12.57
N LEU A 364 12.02 6.81 -12.86
CA LEU A 364 13.03 6.04 -13.61
C LEU A 364 12.54 5.52 -14.97
N ASN A 365 11.22 5.41 -15.18
CA ASN A 365 10.62 4.94 -16.43
C ASN A 365 10.12 6.09 -17.33
N GLN A 366 10.67 7.30 -17.16
CA GLN A 366 10.42 8.45 -18.04
C GLN A 366 11.34 8.45 -19.26
#